data_AF-F2BBQ2-F1
#
_entry.id   AF-F2BBQ2-F1
#
_cell.length_a   1.000
_cell.length_b   1.000
_cell.length_c   1.000
_cell.angle_alpha   90.00
_cell.angle_beta   90.00
_cell.angle_gamma   90.00
#
_symmetry.space_group_name_H-M   'P 1'
#
loop_
_entity.id
_entity.type
_entity.pdbx_description
1 polymer ?
#
loop_
_entity_poly.entity_id
_entity_poly.type
_entity_poly.pdbx_seq_one_letter_code
_entity_poly.pdbx_strand_id
1 'polypeptide(L)'
;MPQPKLLPKAWASDGLKNDIPAARSGGLAQEAATYAEGFPGITMTPISVGGKPPSGKDMNGVLHDLSAHAVYQSQGGRYRFDQAFCDTIGGYPKGAVLMADTLDKEYISLVDGNRDNPNSGGRQWAVYIDSKAACLPLTGGALSDTLELKGYNALSLRN
;
A
#
# COMPACT_ATOMS: atom_id res chain seq x y z
N MET A 1 -24.46 -2.96 4.73
CA MET A 1 -23.51 -3.86 5.42
C MET A 1 -22.86 -3.08 6.55
N PRO A 2 -22.80 -3.59 7.79
CA PRO A 2 -22.15 -2.88 8.90
C PRO A 2 -20.63 -2.83 8.71
N GLN A 3 -19.99 -1.79 9.25
CA GLN A 3 -18.54 -1.62 9.19
C GLN A 3 -17.83 -2.76 9.97
N PRO A 4 -16.80 -3.40 9.41
CA PRO A 4 -15.99 -4.38 10.14
C PRO A 4 -15.29 -3.77 11.35
N LYS A 5 -14.91 -4.61 12.32
CA LYS A 5 -14.14 -4.20 13.50
C LYS A 5 -12.81 -3.57 13.09
N LEU A 6 -12.54 -2.36 13.57
CA LEU A 6 -11.23 -1.72 13.43
C LEU A 6 -10.23 -2.34 14.42
N LEU A 7 -9.01 -2.60 13.95
CA LEU A 7 -7.93 -3.13 14.78
C LEU A 7 -7.08 -1.97 15.31
N PRO A 8 -6.98 -1.79 16.64
CA PRO A 8 -6.17 -0.71 17.22
C PRO A 8 -4.68 -1.07 17.37
N LYS A 9 -4.35 -2.37 17.31
CA LYS A 9 -2.99 -2.90 17.51
C LYS A 9 -2.81 -4.19 16.72
N ALA A 10 -1.60 -4.39 16.19
CA ALA A 10 -1.27 -5.61 15.48
C ALA A 10 -1.19 -6.80 16.45
N TRP A 11 -1.52 -7.97 15.95
CA TRP A 11 -1.41 -9.22 16.68
C TRP A 11 0.03 -9.44 17.14
N ALA A 12 0.22 -9.97 18.35
CA ALA A 12 1.54 -10.28 18.91
C ALA A 12 2.57 -9.13 18.84
N SER A 13 2.12 -7.86 18.83
CA SER A 13 3.02 -6.70 18.90
C SER A 13 3.95 -6.77 20.12
N ASP A 14 3.42 -7.13 21.29
CA ASP A 14 4.19 -7.32 22.53
C ASP A 14 4.56 -8.80 22.79
N GLY A 15 4.15 -9.70 21.89
CA GLY A 15 4.33 -11.13 22.03
C GLY A 15 5.60 -11.65 21.36
N LEU A 16 5.95 -12.91 21.68
CA LEU A 16 7.02 -13.63 20.99
C LEU A 16 6.60 -13.90 19.54
N LYS A 17 7.41 -13.44 18.60
CA LYS A 17 7.26 -13.66 17.16
C LYS A 17 8.63 -13.79 16.51
N ASN A 18 8.67 -14.45 15.35
CA ASN A 18 9.83 -14.49 14.48
C ASN A 18 9.55 -13.61 13.25
N ASP A 19 10.61 -13.05 12.67
CA ASP A 19 10.52 -12.46 11.33
C ASP A 19 10.35 -13.59 10.31
N ILE A 20 9.42 -13.42 9.36
CA ILE A 20 9.12 -14.44 8.36
C ILE A 20 9.93 -14.15 7.10
N PRO A 21 10.91 -15.00 6.75
CA PRO A 21 11.73 -14.76 5.57
C PRO A 21 10.94 -14.97 4.27
N ALA A 22 11.34 -14.28 3.21
CA ALA A 22 10.72 -14.40 1.90
C ALA A 22 10.78 -15.83 1.34
N ALA A 23 11.95 -16.46 1.44
CA ALA A 23 12.21 -17.81 0.92
C ALA A 23 13.12 -18.59 1.88
N ARG A 24 13.20 -19.91 1.68
CA ARG A 24 14.04 -20.79 2.50
C ARG A 24 15.53 -20.59 2.21
N SER A 25 16.32 -20.48 3.27
CA SER A 25 17.79 -20.45 3.23
C SER A 25 18.38 -21.56 4.10
N GLY A 26 19.65 -21.91 3.85
CA GLY A 26 20.38 -22.89 4.65
C GLY A 26 20.54 -22.39 6.09
N GLY A 27 19.99 -23.12 7.06
CA GLY A 27 20.04 -22.77 8.49
C GLY A 27 18.67 -22.49 9.12
N LEU A 28 17.62 -22.32 8.32
CA LEU A 28 16.26 -22.28 8.86
C LEU A 28 15.86 -23.65 9.40
N ALA A 29 15.13 -23.65 10.52
CA ALA A 29 14.52 -24.86 11.04
C ALA A 29 13.58 -25.48 9.98
N GLN A 30 13.49 -26.81 9.97
CA GLN A 30 12.68 -27.53 8.97
C GLN A 30 11.20 -27.14 9.05
N GLU A 31 10.71 -26.86 10.25
CA GLU A 31 9.36 -26.43 10.55
C GLU A 31 9.12 -24.91 10.36
N ALA A 32 10.18 -24.14 10.05
CA ALA A 32 10.08 -22.69 9.94
C ALA A 32 9.23 -22.28 8.75
N ALA A 33 8.31 -21.33 8.97
CA ALA A 33 7.49 -20.77 7.91
C ALA A 33 8.28 -19.77 7.06
N THR A 34 7.94 -19.67 5.78
CA THR A 34 8.46 -18.64 4.86
C THR A 34 7.30 -18.10 4.03
N TYR A 35 7.44 -16.92 3.44
CA TYR A 35 6.40 -16.41 2.53
C TYR A 35 6.25 -17.27 1.26
N ALA A 36 7.32 -17.86 0.76
CA ALA A 36 7.29 -18.72 -0.42
C ALA A 36 6.61 -20.08 -0.17
N GLU A 37 6.83 -20.68 0.99
CA GLU A 37 6.37 -22.05 1.29
C GLU A 37 5.17 -22.10 2.24
N GLY A 38 4.83 -20.98 2.90
CA GLY A 38 3.92 -20.97 4.04
C GLY A 38 4.48 -21.81 5.19
N PHE A 39 3.60 -22.56 5.87
CA PHE A 39 4.02 -23.59 6.81
C PHE A 39 4.46 -24.83 6.02
N PRO A 40 5.72 -25.30 6.16
CA PRO A 40 6.25 -26.37 5.33
C PRO A 40 5.59 -27.71 5.64
N GLY A 41 5.61 -28.65 4.70
CA GLY A 41 4.91 -29.93 4.79
C GLY A 41 5.26 -30.78 6.03
N ILE A 42 6.47 -30.64 6.58
CA ILE A 42 6.86 -31.31 7.85
C ILE A 42 5.93 -30.92 9.02
N THR A 43 5.29 -29.76 8.93
CA THR A 43 4.30 -29.27 9.91
C THR A 43 2.90 -29.82 9.75
N MET A 44 2.66 -30.50 8.64
CA MET A 44 1.41 -31.18 8.31
C MET A 44 1.56 -32.71 8.36
N THR A 45 2.76 -33.19 8.69
CA THR A 45 3.06 -34.60 8.88
C THR A 45 2.75 -35.01 10.33
N PRO A 46 2.13 -36.18 10.59
CA PRO A 46 1.92 -36.66 11.94
C PRO A 46 3.22 -36.79 12.73
N ILE A 47 3.18 -36.45 14.03
CA ILE A 47 4.35 -36.53 14.93
C ILE A 47 4.87 -37.97 15.00
N SER A 48 3.98 -38.98 14.94
CA SER A 48 4.34 -40.40 15.00
C SER A 48 5.23 -40.87 13.85
N VAL A 49 5.26 -40.14 12.73
CA VAL A 49 6.10 -40.45 11.57
C VAL A 49 7.17 -39.36 11.33
N GLY A 50 7.49 -38.57 12.35
CA GLY A 50 8.59 -37.60 12.32
C GLY A 50 8.20 -36.17 11.92
N GLY A 51 6.90 -35.85 11.85
CA GLY A 51 6.45 -34.47 11.70
C GLY A 51 6.78 -33.59 12.90
N LYS A 52 6.78 -32.27 12.69
CA LYS A 52 7.06 -31.27 13.73
C LYS A 52 5.97 -30.22 13.76
N PRO A 53 5.43 -29.82 14.90
CA PRO A 53 4.37 -28.81 14.92
C PRO A 53 4.83 -27.47 14.31
N PRO A 54 3.91 -26.68 13.72
CA PRO A 54 4.22 -25.30 13.34
C PRO A 54 4.76 -24.49 14.53
N SER A 55 5.76 -23.65 14.27
CA SER A 55 6.26 -22.71 15.28
C SER A 55 5.19 -21.68 15.64
N GLY A 56 4.83 -21.59 16.93
CA GLY A 56 3.91 -20.57 17.42
C GLY A 56 4.45 -19.14 17.24
N LYS A 57 5.78 -18.97 17.25
CA LYS A 57 6.42 -17.68 16.94
C LYS A 57 6.26 -17.31 15.46
N ASP A 58 6.27 -18.30 14.57
CA ASP A 58 6.07 -18.07 13.14
C ASP A 58 4.62 -17.73 12.85
N MET A 59 3.68 -18.42 13.49
CA MET A 59 2.26 -18.07 13.41
C MET A 59 2.01 -16.64 13.91
N ASN A 60 2.61 -16.27 15.05
CA ASN A 60 2.53 -14.90 15.53
C ASN A 60 3.17 -13.90 14.57
N GLY A 61 4.29 -14.24 13.92
CA GLY A 61 4.93 -13.40 12.91
C GLY A 61 4.03 -13.15 11.70
N VAL A 62 3.49 -14.22 11.10
CA VAL A 62 2.57 -14.11 9.95
C VAL A 62 1.32 -13.29 10.31
N LEU A 63 0.70 -13.56 11.46
CA LEU A 63 -0.47 -12.81 11.91
C LEU A 63 -0.14 -11.35 12.23
N HIS A 64 1.05 -11.08 12.77
CA HIS A 64 1.53 -9.74 13.02
C HIS A 64 1.63 -8.94 11.73
N ASP A 65 2.31 -9.47 10.70
CA ASP A 65 2.51 -8.78 9.42
C ASP A 65 1.16 -8.41 8.79
N LEU A 66 0.24 -9.38 8.67
CA LEU A 66 -1.10 -9.14 8.10
C LEU A 66 -1.92 -8.14 8.91
N SER A 67 -1.93 -8.28 10.24
CA SER A 67 -2.70 -7.39 11.10
C SER A 67 -2.10 -5.99 11.20
N ALA A 68 -0.79 -5.81 11.00
CA ALA A 68 -0.16 -4.50 10.92
C ALA A 68 -0.69 -3.69 9.72
N HIS A 69 -0.87 -4.32 8.56
CA HIS A 69 -1.52 -3.69 7.40
C HIS A 69 -2.98 -3.30 7.71
N ALA A 70 -3.72 -4.16 8.42
CA ALA A 70 -5.10 -3.89 8.80
C ALA A 70 -5.22 -2.74 9.82
N VAL A 71 -4.30 -2.65 10.79
CA VAL A 71 -4.23 -1.54 11.76
C VAL A 71 -3.90 -0.23 11.05
N TYR A 72 -2.91 -0.24 10.16
CA TYR A 72 -2.53 0.92 9.36
C TYR A 72 -3.74 1.47 8.59
N GLN A 73 -4.48 0.62 7.89
CA GLN A 73 -5.69 1.02 7.18
C GLN A 73 -6.83 1.45 8.13
N SER A 74 -6.99 0.78 9.28
CA SER A 74 -8.00 1.12 10.29
C SER A 74 -7.78 2.53 10.87
N GLN A 75 -6.54 3.02 10.86
CA GLN A 75 -6.16 4.37 11.28
C GLN A 75 -6.25 5.40 10.14
N GLY A 76 -6.75 5.00 8.96
CA GLY A 76 -6.83 5.87 7.78
C GLY A 76 -5.54 5.95 6.96
N GLY A 77 -4.59 5.04 7.20
CA GLY A 77 -3.31 5.00 6.48
C GLY A 77 -3.46 4.83 4.96
N ARG A 78 -2.63 5.56 4.22
CA ARG A 78 -2.54 5.53 2.75
C ARG A 78 -1.09 5.28 2.32
N TYR A 79 -0.86 4.17 1.64
CA TYR A 79 0.49 3.78 1.23
C TYR A 79 1.11 4.81 0.31
N ARG A 80 2.39 5.10 0.54
CA ARG A 80 3.21 5.97 -0.32
C ARG A 80 3.99 5.11 -1.31
N PHE A 81 4.60 5.78 -2.28
CA PHE A 81 5.56 5.13 -3.16
C PHE A 81 6.77 4.64 -2.35
N ASP A 82 7.12 3.36 -2.53
CA ASP A 82 8.32 2.76 -1.98
C ASP A 82 9.13 2.13 -3.11
N GLN A 83 10.37 2.60 -3.29
CA GLN A 83 11.22 2.18 -4.40
C GLN A 83 11.59 0.69 -4.31
N ALA A 84 11.90 0.19 -3.11
CA ALA A 84 12.33 -1.19 -2.92
C ALA A 84 11.18 -2.17 -3.17
N PHE A 85 9.98 -1.85 -2.70
CA PHE A 85 8.77 -2.60 -2.98
C PHE A 85 8.43 -2.56 -4.47
N CYS A 86 8.46 -1.37 -5.08
CA CYS A 86 8.28 -1.20 -6.52
C CYS A 86 9.21 -2.10 -7.33
N ASP A 87 10.50 -2.13 -6.98
CA ASP A 87 11.48 -2.97 -7.66
C ASP A 87 11.17 -4.47 -7.47
N THR A 88 10.71 -4.86 -6.29
CA THR A 88 10.34 -6.24 -5.93
C THR A 88 9.13 -6.74 -6.71
N ILE A 89 8.09 -5.92 -6.88
CA ILE A 89 6.86 -6.31 -7.58
C ILE A 89 6.90 -6.08 -9.09
N GLY A 90 7.99 -5.52 -9.62
CA GLY A 90 8.12 -5.19 -11.05
C GLY A 90 7.43 -3.89 -11.46
N GLY A 91 7.17 -2.99 -10.51
CA GLY A 91 6.44 -1.74 -10.69
C GLY A 91 4.98 -1.81 -10.25
N TYR A 92 4.41 -0.66 -9.89
CA TYR A 92 3.01 -0.58 -9.49
C TYR A 92 2.08 -0.81 -10.69
N PRO A 93 1.01 -1.60 -10.55
CA PRO A 93 0.07 -1.86 -11.64
C PRO A 93 -0.77 -0.62 -11.98
N LYS A 94 -1.41 -0.62 -13.16
CA LYS A 94 -2.36 0.41 -13.53
C LYS A 94 -3.51 0.47 -12.53
N GLY A 95 -3.89 1.68 -12.13
CA GLY A 95 -4.95 1.90 -11.14
C GLY A 95 -4.49 1.82 -9.69
N ALA A 96 -3.22 1.51 -9.41
CA ALA A 96 -2.67 1.66 -8.06
C ALA A 96 -2.76 3.12 -7.60
N VAL A 97 -3.28 3.34 -6.38
CA VAL A 97 -3.40 4.67 -5.77
C VAL A 97 -2.41 4.80 -4.62
N LEU A 98 -1.57 5.83 -4.67
CA LEU A 98 -0.53 6.09 -3.66
C LEU A 98 -0.60 7.53 -3.17
N MET A 99 -0.34 7.73 -1.89
CA MET A 99 -0.28 9.06 -1.27
C MET A 99 1.07 9.74 -1.54
N ALA A 100 1.01 11.06 -1.78
CA ALA A 100 2.18 11.91 -1.87
C ALA A 100 2.93 12.00 -0.53
N ASP A 101 4.24 12.27 -0.58
CA ASP A 101 5.05 12.45 0.63
C ASP A 101 4.60 13.66 1.47
N THR A 102 4.06 14.67 0.80
CA THR A 102 3.48 15.90 1.36
C THR A 102 2.10 15.70 1.99
N LEU A 103 1.48 14.51 1.86
CA LEU A 103 0.16 14.16 2.41
C LEU A 103 -1.02 14.99 1.88
N ASP A 104 -0.83 15.80 0.85
CA ASP A 104 -1.87 16.67 0.29
C ASP A 104 -2.47 16.15 -1.01
N LYS A 105 -1.86 15.12 -1.63
CA LYS A 105 -2.32 14.51 -2.88
C LYS A 105 -2.28 12.98 -2.83
N GLU A 106 -3.15 12.38 -3.62
CA GLU A 106 -3.05 10.97 -4.01
C GLU A 106 -2.88 10.90 -5.53
N TYR A 107 -2.07 9.96 -6.00
CA TYR A 107 -1.80 9.72 -7.41
C TYR A 107 -2.30 8.34 -7.81
N ILE A 108 -2.84 8.22 -9.02
CA ILE A 108 -3.24 6.96 -9.62
C ILE A 108 -2.29 6.60 -10.78
N SER A 109 -1.78 5.37 -10.80
CA SER A 109 -0.92 4.88 -11.88
C SER A 109 -1.71 4.70 -13.17
N LEU A 110 -1.16 5.19 -14.30
CA LEU A 110 -1.80 5.12 -15.61
C LEU A 110 -1.37 3.91 -16.45
N VAL A 111 -0.29 3.23 -16.04
CA VAL A 111 0.33 2.11 -16.77
C VAL A 111 0.62 0.95 -15.82
N ASP A 112 0.75 -0.25 -16.38
CA ASP A 112 1.23 -1.42 -15.65
C ASP A 112 2.75 -1.36 -15.48
N GLY A 113 3.24 -1.90 -14.36
CA GLY A 113 4.67 -1.90 -14.06
C GLY A 113 5.26 -0.49 -13.95
N ASN A 114 4.50 0.47 -13.42
CA ASN A 114 4.96 1.85 -13.25
C ASN A 114 6.05 1.91 -12.17
N ARG A 115 7.24 2.34 -12.57
CA ARG A 115 8.42 2.44 -11.70
C ARG A 115 8.81 3.88 -11.36
N ASP A 116 8.12 4.85 -11.94
CA ASP A 116 8.39 6.26 -11.69
C ASP A 116 7.83 6.63 -10.31
N ASN A 117 8.56 7.46 -9.55
CA ASN A 117 8.04 8.02 -8.31
C ASN A 117 7.01 9.14 -8.65
N PRO A 118 5.76 9.08 -8.18
CA PRO A 118 4.77 10.14 -8.45
C PRO A 118 5.19 11.50 -7.89
N ASN A 119 6.00 11.53 -6.82
CA ASN A 119 6.46 12.77 -6.19
C ASN A 119 7.52 13.53 -7.02
N SER A 120 8.09 12.91 -8.06
CA SER A 120 9.07 13.55 -8.96
C SER A 120 8.47 14.08 -10.26
N GLY A 121 7.14 14.11 -10.38
CA GLY A 121 6.45 14.63 -11.57
C GLY A 121 6.40 13.66 -12.74
N GLY A 122 6.46 12.35 -12.47
CA GLY A 122 6.37 11.31 -13.50
C GLY A 122 5.07 11.37 -14.30
N ARG A 123 5.18 11.35 -15.64
CA ARG A 123 4.04 11.47 -16.58
C ARG A 123 3.12 10.25 -16.59
N GLN A 124 3.56 9.16 -15.96
CA GLN A 124 2.82 7.91 -15.83
C GLN A 124 1.84 7.92 -14.64
N TRP A 125 1.75 9.03 -13.92
CA TRP A 125 0.83 9.25 -12.80
C TRP A 125 -0.15 10.38 -13.12
N ALA A 126 -1.42 10.19 -12.75
CA ALA A 126 -2.39 11.27 -12.69
C ALA A 126 -2.69 11.63 -11.23
N VAL A 127 -3.03 12.89 -10.98
CA VAL A 127 -3.58 13.32 -9.70
C VAL A 127 -4.97 12.69 -9.53
N TYR A 128 -5.14 11.89 -8.48
CA TYR A 128 -6.40 11.26 -8.13
C TYR A 128 -7.21 12.14 -7.19
N ILE A 129 -6.56 12.68 -6.15
CA ILE A 129 -7.12 13.64 -5.20
C ILE A 129 -6.06 14.70 -4.93
N ASP A 130 -6.47 15.97 -4.85
CA ASP A 130 -5.63 17.09 -4.41
C ASP A 130 -6.41 17.92 -3.39
N SER A 131 -6.00 17.85 -2.13
CA SER A 131 -6.65 18.56 -1.03
C SER A 131 -6.44 20.08 -1.09
N LYS A 132 -5.51 20.54 -1.93
CA LYS A 132 -5.22 21.96 -2.16
C LYS A 132 -5.73 22.45 -3.50
N ALA A 133 -6.47 21.62 -4.26
CA ALA A 133 -7.08 22.06 -5.50
C ALA A 133 -8.03 23.24 -5.20
N ALA A 134 -7.68 24.43 -5.70
CA ALA A 134 -8.59 25.56 -5.68
C ALA A 134 -9.80 25.22 -6.55
N CYS A 135 -10.98 25.09 -5.93
CA CYS A 135 -12.23 25.04 -6.68
C CYS A 135 -12.60 26.47 -7.11
N LEU A 136 -13.11 26.61 -8.34
CA LEU A 136 -13.79 27.85 -8.71
C LEU A 136 -15.08 27.94 -7.90
N PRO A 137 -15.34 29.04 -7.17
CA PRO A 137 -16.62 29.19 -6.48
C PRO A 137 -17.75 29.19 -7.51
N LEU A 138 -18.58 28.14 -7.50
CA LEU A 138 -19.75 27.99 -8.40
C LEU A 138 -20.98 28.78 -7.94
N THR A 139 -20.99 29.25 -6.70
CA THR A 139 -21.92 30.31 -6.27
C THR A 139 -21.27 31.64 -6.57
N GLY A 140 -21.86 32.37 -7.52
CA GLY A 140 -21.36 33.64 -8.06
C GLY A 140 -20.58 34.48 -7.05
N GLY A 141 -19.29 34.64 -7.32
CA GLY A 141 -18.36 35.48 -6.59
C GLY A 141 -17.31 36.01 -7.56
N ALA A 142 -16.75 37.18 -7.26
CA ALA A 142 -15.67 37.74 -8.07
C ALA A 142 -14.38 36.95 -7.83
N LEU A 143 -13.71 36.54 -8.91
CA LEU A 143 -12.32 36.10 -8.83
C LEU A 143 -11.47 37.36 -8.65
N SER A 144 -10.71 37.45 -7.56
CA SER A 144 -9.88 38.61 -7.25
C SER A 144 -8.46 38.53 -7.83
N ASP A 145 -8.13 37.46 -8.55
CA ASP A 145 -6.79 37.17 -9.11
C ASP A 145 -6.87 36.59 -10.54
N THR A 146 -5.70 36.43 -11.18
CA THR A 146 -5.57 35.93 -12.56
C THR A 146 -6.02 34.48 -12.70
N LEU A 147 -6.99 34.23 -13.58
CA LEU A 147 -7.43 32.90 -13.99
C LEU A 147 -6.70 32.47 -15.27
N GLU A 148 -5.84 31.47 -15.20
CA GLU A 148 -5.16 30.89 -16.37
C GLU A 148 -5.85 29.59 -16.79
N LEU A 149 -6.66 29.62 -17.86
CA LEU A 149 -7.19 28.40 -18.49
C LEU A 149 -6.29 27.95 -19.64
N LYS A 150 -5.59 26.84 -19.47
CA LYS A 150 -4.75 26.25 -20.52
C LYS A 150 -5.62 25.44 -21.50
N GLY A 151 -5.66 25.84 -22.78
CA GLY A 151 -6.23 25.04 -23.87
C GLY A 151 -7.52 25.51 -24.54
N TYR A 152 -7.99 26.74 -24.28
CA TYR A 152 -9.16 27.27 -25.00
C TYR A 152 -8.72 28.14 -26.17
N ASN A 153 -9.08 27.75 -27.39
CA ASN A 153 -9.13 28.70 -28.50
C ASN A 153 -10.20 29.72 -28.14
N ALA A 154 -9.79 30.96 -27.85
CA ALA A 154 -10.68 32.02 -27.44
C ALA A 154 -11.82 32.18 -28.45
N LEU A 155 -13.02 31.66 -28.12
CA LEU A 155 -14.25 32.10 -28.77
C LEU A 155 -14.51 33.50 -28.24
N SER A 156 -14.18 34.47 -29.09
CA SER A 156 -14.42 35.90 -28.93
C SER A 156 -15.77 36.16 -28.25
N LEU A 157 -15.75 36.58 -26.99
CA LEU A 157 -16.90 37.22 -26.35
C LEU A 157 -16.98 38.63 -26.92
N ARG A 158 -17.81 38.81 -27.95
CA ARG A 158 -18.26 40.12 -28.39
C ARG A 158 -19.52 40.47 -27.61
N ASN A 159 -19.49 41.59 -26.91
CA ASN A 159 -20.63 42.48 -26.73
C ASN A 159 -20.15 43.88 -27.08
#